data_AF-A0A816K9J1-F1
#
_entry.id   AF-A0A816K9J1-F1
#
_cell.length_a   1.000
_cell.length_b   1.000
_cell.length_c   1.000
_cell.angle_alpha   90.00
_cell.angle_beta   90.00
_cell.angle_gamma   90.00
#
_symmetry.space_group_name_H-M   'P 1'
#
loop_
_entity.id
_entity.type
_entity.pdbx_description
1 polymer ?
#
loop_
_entity_poly.entity_id
_entity_poly.type
_entity_poly.pdbx_seq_one_letter_code
_entity_poly.pdbx_strand_id
1 'polypeptide(L)'
;MRNRSSKKPIKFTDQSIQSIYTYSREYRENNIGLIAPFLELPSADEYPDYYETIKHPIDMSIIKDKMDKGMYKLEQNIIEDLNGMFHHVKVYNVAETSIFKYASRLEQALANKCKGMGVDYGFYLCDSNPHPNPDRNAGTTKFVFPHPCIFFSQKFLKKSLVLSIIEH
;
A
#
# COMPACT_ATOMS: atom_id res chain seq x y z
N MET A 1 17.70 -7.94 46.51
CA MET A 1 16.75 -8.61 45.59
C MET A 1 16.67 -7.82 44.29
N ARG A 2 16.53 -8.52 43.14
CA ARG A 2 16.21 -7.99 41.79
C ARG A 2 17.06 -6.84 41.24
N ASN A 3 18.11 -7.23 40.54
CA ASN A 3 18.71 -6.45 39.46
C ASN A 3 17.63 -6.13 38.39
N ARG A 4 17.35 -4.84 38.12
CA ARG A 4 16.59 -4.39 36.95
C ARG A 4 17.55 -3.76 35.95
N SER A 5 18.26 -4.60 35.20
CA SER A 5 18.93 -4.17 33.98
C SER A 5 17.88 -3.50 33.08
N SER A 6 18.02 -2.19 32.88
CA SER A 6 17.20 -1.43 31.94
C SER A 6 17.53 -1.87 30.53
N LYS A 7 16.83 -2.90 30.04
CA LYS A 7 16.84 -3.27 28.63
C LYS A 7 16.30 -2.09 27.83
N LYS A 8 17.20 -1.26 27.29
CA LYS A 8 16.85 -0.31 26.23
C LYS A 8 16.17 -1.13 25.13
N PRO A 9 15.00 -0.70 24.60
CA PRO A 9 14.26 -1.51 23.65
C PRO A 9 15.11 -1.77 22.40
N ILE A 10 15.12 -3.03 21.96
CA ILE A 10 15.97 -3.50 20.87
C ILE A 10 15.40 -2.95 19.54
N LYS A 11 15.97 -1.84 19.06
CA LYS A 11 15.64 -1.20 17.77
C LYS A 11 16.24 -1.97 16.59
N PHE A 12 15.82 -3.22 16.37
CA PHE A 12 16.35 -4.07 15.29
C PHE A 12 15.46 -4.13 14.04
N THR A 13 14.24 -3.59 14.08
CA THR A 13 13.28 -3.58 12.96
C THR A 13 13.05 -2.18 12.33
N ASP A 14 13.75 -1.16 12.82
CA ASP A 14 13.56 0.25 12.45
C ASP A 14 14.15 0.55 11.05
N GLN A 15 15.37 0.07 10.77
CA GLN A 15 16.16 0.47 9.60
C GLN A 15 15.67 -0.13 8.27
N SER A 16 15.16 -1.36 8.28
CA SER A 16 14.60 -2.01 7.08
C SER A 16 13.27 -1.38 6.67
N ILE A 17 12.37 -1.14 7.63
CA ILE A 17 11.10 -0.43 7.44
C ILE A 17 11.37 1.00 6.93
N GLN A 18 12.28 1.74 7.55
CA GLN A 18 12.71 3.07 7.08
C GLN A 18 13.32 3.01 5.67
N SER A 19 14.11 1.98 5.33
CA SER A 19 14.68 1.78 3.99
C SER A 19 13.60 1.54 2.93
N ILE A 20 12.54 0.80 3.25
CA ILE A 20 11.39 0.58 2.36
C ILE A 20 10.61 1.88 2.15
N TYR A 21 10.29 2.60 3.24
CA TYR A 21 9.60 3.89 3.17
C TYR A 21 10.39 4.93 2.36
N THR A 22 11.66 5.14 2.70
CA THR A 22 12.54 6.11 2.02
C THR A 22 12.70 5.74 0.54
N TYR A 23 12.89 4.46 0.21
CA TYR A 23 12.96 4.04 -1.19
C TYR A 23 11.68 4.37 -1.97
N SER A 24 10.49 4.11 -1.41
CA SER A 24 9.23 4.48 -2.05
C SER A 24 9.06 6.00 -2.22
N ARG A 25 9.54 6.81 -1.26
CA ARG A 25 9.46 8.28 -1.31
C ARG A 25 10.43 8.92 -2.28
N GLU A 26 11.60 8.32 -2.46
CA GLU A 26 12.71 8.88 -3.26
C GLU A 26 12.82 8.28 -4.66
N TYR A 27 12.06 7.23 -4.97
CA TYR A 27 12.07 6.58 -6.28
C TYR A 27 11.70 7.54 -7.41
N ARG A 28 12.56 7.61 -8.42
CA ARG A 28 12.43 8.47 -9.60
C ARG A 28 12.70 7.70 -10.88
N GLU A 29 11.91 7.99 -11.90
CA GLU A 29 12.18 7.61 -13.29
C GLU A 29 12.25 8.88 -14.13
N ASN A 30 13.30 9.04 -14.95
CA ASN A 30 13.50 10.24 -15.77
C ASN A 30 13.37 11.56 -14.98
N ASN A 31 13.88 11.57 -13.73
CA ASN A 31 13.73 12.62 -12.70
C ASN A 31 12.34 12.81 -12.08
N ILE A 32 11.29 12.21 -12.65
CA ILE A 32 9.91 12.25 -12.14
C ILE A 32 9.80 11.35 -10.90
N GLY A 33 9.39 11.92 -9.77
CA GLY A 33 9.12 11.15 -8.55
C GLY A 33 7.76 10.46 -8.65
N LEU A 34 7.73 9.15 -8.90
CA LEU A 34 6.49 8.42 -9.19
C LEU A 34 5.49 8.41 -8.02
N ILE A 35 5.98 8.66 -6.80
CA ILE A 35 5.18 8.72 -5.58
C ILE A 35 4.34 10.02 -5.45
N ALA A 36 4.57 11.04 -6.28
CA ALA A 36 3.94 12.35 -6.14
C ALA A 36 2.40 12.34 -5.99
N PRO A 37 1.62 11.56 -6.77
CA PRO A 37 0.16 11.49 -6.62
C PRO A 37 -0.32 10.53 -5.51
N PHE A 38 0.59 10.02 -4.66
CA PHE A 38 0.29 9.12 -3.53
C PHE A 38 0.60 9.78 -2.17
N LEU A 39 0.91 11.08 -2.14
CA LEU A 39 1.36 11.77 -0.93
C LEU A 39 0.21 12.20 0.00
N GLU A 40 -0.93 12.51 -0.59
CA GLU A 40 -2.13 13.01 0.08
C GLU A 40 -3.36 12.37 -0.59
N LEU A 41 -4.35 12.00 0.21
CA LEU A 41 -5.65 11.53 -0.29
C LEU A 41 -6.46 12.66 -0.98
N PRO A 42 -7.33 12.34 -1.96
CA PRO A 42 -8.29 13.30 -2.49
C PRO A 42 -9.20 13.87 -1.40
N SER A 43 -9.66 15.12 -1.54
CA SER A 43 -10.63 15.70 -0.60
C SER A 43 -11.94 14.91 -0.60
N ALA A 44 -12.42 14.52 0.59
CA ALA A 44 -13.67 13.78 0.74
C ALA A 44 -14.91 14.57 0.32
N ASP A 45 -14.86 15.91 0.42
CA ASP A 45 -15.93 16.80 -0.02
C ASP A 45 -15.97 16.96 -1.55
N GLU A 46 -14.81 16.87 -2.22
CA GLU A 46 -14.69 16.99 -3.68
C GLU A 46 -14.88 15.65 -4.41
N TYR A 47 -14.46 14.55 -3.78
CA TYR A 47 -14.46 13.18 -4.32
C TYR A 47 -15.18 12.19 -3.39
N PRO A 48 -16.47 12.38 -3.06
CA PRO A 48 -17.20 11.46 -2.19
C PRO A 48 -17.26 10.03 -2.76
N ASP A 49 -17.29 9.88 -4.08
CA ASP A 49 -17.29 8.58 -4.78
C ASP A 49 -15.97 7.80 -4.60
N TYR A 50 -14.84 8.48 -4.36
CA TYR A 50 -13.59 7.83 -3.97
C TYR A 50 -13.75 7.12 -2.63
N TYR A 51 -14.39 7.75 -1.64
CA TYR A 51 -14.63 7.19 -0.31
C TYR A 51 -15.80 6.17 -0.29
N GLU A 52 -16.73 6.26 -1.24
CA GLU A 52 -17.69 5.17 -1.51
C GLU A 52 -17.00 3.93 -2.08
N THR A 53 -16.00 4.10 -2.95
CA THR A 53 -15.29 2.99 -3.62
C THR A 53 -14.20 2.38 -2.73
N ILE A 54 -13.38 3.21 -2.09
CA ILE A 54 -12.20 2.82 -1.31
C ILE A 54 -12.54 2.87 0.19
N LYS A 55 -12.70 1.68 0.80
CA LYS A 55 -13.17 1.55 2.19
C LYS A 55 -12.12 1.85 3.27
N HIS A 56 -10.84 1.76 2.93
CA HIS A 56 -9.72 2.05 3.84
C HIS A 56 -8.70 2.98 3.18
N PRO A 57 -9.04 4.25 2.91
CA PRO A 57 -8.13 5.22 2.29
C PRO A 57 -6.81 5.34 3.07
N ILE A 58 -5.70 5.37 2.33
CA ILE A 58 -4.34 5.50 2.88
C ILE A 58 -3.43 6.21 1.88
N ASP A 59 -2.50 7.02 2.38
CA ASP A 59 -1.46 7.73 1.63
C ASP A 59 -0.09 7.63 2.34
N MET A 60 0.96 8.20 1.72
CA MET A 60 2.31 8.20 2.30
C MET A 60 2.46 9.03 3.57
N SER A 61 1.52 9.91 3.89
CA SER A 61 1.53 10.72 5.11
C SER A 61 0.99 9.90 6.29
N ILE A 62 -0.09 9.14 6.09
CA ILE A 62 -0.61 8.14 7.03
C ILE A 62 0.41 7.03 7.27
N ILE A 63 1.05 6.51 6.22
CA ILE A 63 2.12 5.49 6.34
C ILE A 63 3.30 6.04 7.15
N LYS A 64 3.69 7.30 6.92
CA LYS A 64 4.74 7.95 7.72
C LYS A 64 4.36 8.05 9.19
N ASP A 65 3.15 8.51 9.50
CA ASP A 65 2.69 8.63 10.89
C ASP A 65 2.65 7.27 11.61
N LYS A 66 2.19 6.21 10.93
CA LYS A 66 2.24 4.81 11.44
C LYS A 66 3.68 4.35 11.68
N MET A 67 4.62 4.70 10.80
CA MET A 67 6.05 4.39 10.95
C MET A 67 6.69 5.16 12.11
N ASP A 68 6.49 6.47 12.20
CA ASP A 68 7.06 7.34 13.24
C ASP A 68 6.53 6.96 14.65
N LYS A 69 5.27 6.49 14.73
CA LYS A 69 4.65 5.91 15.95
C LYS A 69 5.13 4.48 16.25
N GLY A 70 5.98 3.89 15.39
CA GLY A 70 6.50 2.53 15.52
C GLY A 70 5.40 1.46 15.46
N MET A 71 4.32 1.69 14.71
CA MET A 71 3.20 0.75 14.60
C MET A 71 3.56 -0.49 13.78
N TYR A 72 4.44 -0.35 12.77
CA TYR A 72 4.98 -1.47 12.02
C TYR A 72 6.00 -2.25 12.88
N LYS A 73 5.81 -3.56 13.00
CA LYS A 73 6.72 -4.46 13.72
C LYS A 73 7.57 -5.30 12.78
N LEU A 74 7.05 -5.54 11.58
CA LEU A 74 7.65 -6.33 10.51
C LEU A 74 7.61 -5.50 9.21
N GLU A 75 8.54 -5.77 8.30
CA GLU A 75 8.60 -5.17 6.97
C GLU A 75 7.32 -5.45 6.17
N GLN A 76 6.71 -6.63 6.35
CA GLN A 76 5.45 -6.99 5.71
C GLN A 76 4.33 -5.99 6.04
N ASN A 77 4.30 -5.41 7.24
CA ASN A 77 3.22 -4.49 7.62
C ASN A 77 3.26 -3.15 6.88
N ILE A 78 4.46 -2.65 6.53
CA ILE A 78 4.58 -1.44 5.70
C ILE A 78 4.39 -1.77 4.21
N ILE A 79 4.80 -2.97 3.77
CA ILE A 79 4.55 -3.48 2.41
C ILE A 79 3.05 -3.65 2.15
N GLU A 80 2.28 -4.17 3.12
CA GLU A 80 0.82 -4.30 3.05
C GLU A 80 0.12 -2.94 2.84
N ASP A 81 0.49 -1.91 3.61
CA ASP A 81 -0.07 -0.56 3.46
C ASP A 81 0.32 0.08 2.11
N LEU A 82 1.59 -0.05 1.69
CA LEU A 82 2.07 0.46 0.39
C LEU A 82 1.35 -0.22 -0.78
N ASN A 83 1.18 -1.54 -0.73
CA ASN A 83 0.42 -2.29 -1.73
C ASN A 83 -1.07 -1.91 -1.72
N GLY A 84 -1.68 -1.68 -0.55
CA GLY A 84 -3.04 -1.16 -0.42
C GLY A 84 -3.19 0.20 -1.10
N MET A 85 -2.28 1.13 -0.84
CA MET A 85 -2.22 2.45 -1.48
C MET A 85 -2.12 2.36 -3.02
N PHE A 86 -1.26 1.49 -3.55
CA PHE A 86 -1.18 1.23 -5.00
C PHE A 86 -2.44 0.58 -5.55
N HIS A 87 -3.03 -0.37 -4.82
CA HIS A 87 -4.26 -1.05 -5.20
C HIS A 87 -5.45 -0.08 -5.28
N HIS A 88 -5.59 0.85 -4.33
CA HIS A 88 -6.66 1.87 -4.37
C HIS A 88 -6.58 2.73 -5.63
N VAL A 89 -5.38 3.14 -6.05
CA VAL A 89 -5.17 3.83 -7.31
C VAL A 89 -5.55 2.95 -8.50
N LYS A 90 -5.18 1.67 -8.50
CA LYS A 90 -5.51 0.72 -9.59
C LYS A 90 -6.99 0.35 -9.67
N VAL A 91 -7.74 0.42 -8.56
CA VAL A 91 -9.18 0.18 -8.51
C VAL A 91 -9.97 1.40 -8.97
N TYR A 92 -9.56 2.60 -8.54
CA TYR A 92 -10.29 3.84 -8.84
C TYR A 92 -9.97 4.40 -10.25
N ASN A 93 -8.74 4.20 -10.75
CA ASN A 93 -8.29 4.76 -12.04
C ASN A 93 -8.22 3.68 -13.13
N VAL A 94 -8.51 4.07 -14.37
CA VAL A 94 -8.35 3.18 -15.54
C VAL A 94 -6.88 2.91 -15.85
N ALA A 95 -6.58 1.69 -16.31
CA ALA A 95 -5.23 1.17 -16.57
C ALA A 95 -4.36 2.08 -17.46
N GLU A 96 -4.98 2.86 -18.35
CA GLU A 96 -4.24 3.70 -19.28
C GLU A 96 -3.72 5.02 -18.72
N THR A 97 -4.20 5.42 -17.54
CA THR A 97 -3.78 6.66 -16.87
C THR A 97 -2.32 6.60 -16.38
N SER A 98 -1.64 7.75 -16.39
CA SER A 98 -0.28 7.88 -15.86
C SER A 98 -0.18 7.44 -14.40
N ILE A 99 -1.18 7.76 -13.56
CA ILE A 99 -1.21 7.41 -12.14
C ILE A 99 -1.29 5.89 -11.91
N PHE A 100 -2.09 5.15 -12.68
CA PHE A 100 -2.10 3.68 -12.66
C PHE A 100 -0.73 3.13 -13.08
N LYS A 101 -0.16 3.66 -14.17
CA LYS A 101 1.16 3.26 -14.67
C LYS A 101 2.29 3.62 -13.71
N TYR A 102 2.14 4.63 -12.85
CA TYR A 102 3.07 4.92 -11.75
C TYR A 102 2.94 3.91 -10.62
N ALA A 103 1.70 3.54 -10.22
CA ALA A 103 1.45 2.54 -9.18
C ALA A 103 2.15 1.21 -9.51
N SER A 104 1.92 0.67 -10.72
CA SER A 104 2.50 -0.62 -11.15
C SER A 104 4.03 -0.60 -11.22
N ARG A 105 4.65 0.51 -11.67
CA ARG A 105 6.12 0.63 -11.73
C ARG A 105 6.75 0.75 -10.36
N LEU A 106 6.15 1.57 -9.47
CA LEU A 106 6.66 1.76 -8.12
C LEU A 106 6.53 0.50 -7.26
N GLU A 107 5.42 -0.22 -7.40
CA GLU A 107 5.21 -1.57 -6.81
C GLU A 107 6.26 -2.57 -7.30
N GLN A 108 6.54 -2.63 -8.60
CA GLN A 108 7.59 -3.49 -9.16
C GLN A 108 8.99 -3.11 -8.66
N ALA A 109 9.29 -1.82 -8.56
CA ALA A 109 10.54 -1.32 -8.01
C ALA A 109 10.72 -1.70 -6.53
N LEU A 110 9.65 -1.56 -5.73
CA LEU A 110 9.62 -1.97 -4.33
C LEU A 110 9.79 -3.48 -4.13
N ALA A 111 9.15 -4.30 -4.98
CA ALA A 111 9.34 -5.75 -4.96
C ALA A 111 10.82 -6.13 -5.21
N ASN A 112 11.46 -5.50 -6.18
CA ASN A 112 12.90 -5.69 -6.45
C ASN A 112 13.79 -5.22 -5.30
N LYS A 113 13.48 -4.07 -4.68
CA LYS A 113 14.17 -3.54 -3.50
C LYS A 113 14.08 -4.51 -2.30
N CYS A 114 12.88 -5.02 -2.00
CA CYS A 114 12.65 -5.94 -0.89
C CYS A 114 13.34 -7.29 -1.12
N LYS A 115 13.26 -7.84 -2.34
CA LYS A 115 14.04 -9.03 -2.74
C LYS A 115 15.54 -8.83 -2.54
N GLY A 116 16.08 -7.66 -2.90
CA GLY A 116 17.49 -7.30 -2.67
C GLY A 116 17.87 -7.13 -1.19
N MET A 117 16.89 -6.89 -0.32
CA MET A 117 17.05 -6.83 1.15
C MET A 117 16.84 -8.20 1.82
N GLY A 118 16.49 -9.26 1.10
CA GLY A 118 16.08 -10.54 1.67
C GLY A 118 14.70 -10.52 2.35
N VAL A 119 13.92 -9.46 2.12
CA VAL A 119 12.55 -9.30 2.62
C VAL A 119 11.60 -9.94 1.61
N ASP A 120 10.77 -10.87 2.07
CA ASP A 120 9.66 -11.38 1.25
C ASP A 120 8.63 -10.27 1.04
N TYR A 121 8.48 -9.85 -0.22
CA TYR A 121 7.48 -8.86 -0.63
C TYR A 121 6.07 -9.44 -0.65
N GLY A 122 5.94 -10.78 -0.65
CA GLY A 122 4.68 -11.49 -0.85
C GLY A 122 4.21 -11.43 -2.30
N PHE A 123 3.39 -12.41 -2.70
CA PHE A 123 2.72 -12.44 -4.00
C PHE A 123 1.48 -11.52 -4.00
N TYR A 124 1.65 -10.27 -3.55
CA TYR A 124 0.62 -9.22 -3.64
C TYR A 124 0.54 -8.58 -5.05
N LEU A 125 1.41 -9.02 -5.95
CA LEU A 125 1.30 -8.75 -7.39
C LEU A 125 0.00 -9.40 -7.89
N CYS A 126 -0.94 -8.55 -8.29
CA CYS A 126 -2.33 -8.90 -8.58
C CYS A 126 -2.50 -10.10 -9.51
N ASP A 127 -3.25 -11.11 -9.05
CA ASP A 127 -4.50 -11.53 -9.70
C ASP A 127 -5.31 -12.50 -8.79
N SER A 128 -6.50 -12.06 -8.37
CA SER A 128 -7.61 -12.90 -7.88
C SER A 128 -7.35 -13.93 -6.76
N ASN A 129 -6.94 -13.52 -5.55
CA ASN A 129 -7.26 -14.28 -4.31
C ASN A 129 -7.12 -13.44 -3.03
N PRO A 130 -7.80 -13.80 -1.91
CA PRO A 130 -7.74 -13.07 -0.66
C PRO A 130 -6.45 -13.37 0.12
N HIS A 131 -6.06 -12.41 0.94
CA HIS A 131 -4.88 -12.44 1.83
C HIS A 131 -4.83 -13.72 2.70
N PRO A 132 -3.66 -14.38 2.84
CA PRO A 132 -3.50 -15.53 3.73
C PRO A 132 -3.47 -15.07 5.20
N ASN A 133 -4.61 -15.21 5.89
CA ASN A 133 -4.74 -14.97 7.33
C ASN A 133 -3.54 -15.56 8.12
N PRO A 134 -2.80 -14.75 8.92
CA PRO A 134 -1.61 -15.19 9.64
C PRO A 134 -1.87 -16.22 10.75
N ASP A 135 -3.12 -16.40 11.20
CA ASP A 135 -3.49 -17.45 12.15
C ASP A 135 -3.59 -18.82 11.45
N ARG A 136 -2.44 -19.37 11.02
CA ARG A 136 -2.31 -20.73 10.50
C ARG A 136 -1.25 -21.53 11.24
N ASN A 137 -1.65 -22.10 12.38
CA ASN A 137 -1.03 -23.31 12.90
C ASN A 137 -2.06 -24.45 12.92
N ALA A 138 -1.80 -25.47 12.11
CA ALA A 138 -2.51 -26.76 12.01
C ALA A 138 -4.04 -26.77 11.71
N GLY A 139 -4.44 -27.66 10.80
CA GLY A 139 -5.76 -28.32 10.90
C GLY A 139 -6.81 -27.93 9.85
N THR A 140 -7.11 -28.90 9.00
CA THR A 140 -8.31 -29.05 8.18
C THR A 140 -9.61 -28.66 8.89
N THR A 141 -10.32 -27.63 8.40
CA THR A 141 -11.79 -27.72 8.16
C THR A 141 -12.29 -26.55 7.30
N LYS A 142 -13.41 -26.78 6.60
CA LYS A 142 -14.07 -25.79 5.73
C LYS A 142 -14.68 -24.66 6.57
N PHE A 143 -14.49 -23.41 6.15
CA PHE A 143 -15.40 -22.32 6.48
C PHE A 143 -15.90 -21.66 5.20
N VAL A 144 -17.19 -21.85 4.93
CA VAL A 144 -17.96 -21.08 3.95
C VAL A 144 -18.76 -20.05 4.74
N PHE A 145 -18.66 -18.78 4.36
CA PHE A 145 -19.62 -17.74 4.74
C PHE A 145 -20.04 -16.97 3.47
N PRO A 146 -21.24 -16.34 3.45
CA PRO A 146 -22.06 -16.31 2.24
C PRO A 146 -21.98 -15.04 1.39
N HIS A 147 -22.33 -15.21 0.11
CA HIS A 147 -22.69 -14.19 -0.90
C HIS A 147 -23.80 -13.22 -0.39
N PRO A 148 -23.94 -11.97 -0.92
CA PRO A 148 -23.88 -11.52 -2.34
C PRO A 148 -22.90 -10.36 -2.62
N CYS A 149 -22.71 -9.80 -3.84
CA CYS A 149 -23.20 -10.03 -5.22
C CYS A 149 -22.02 -9.76 -6.21
N ILE A 150 -21.84 -10.48 -7.32
CA ILE A 150 -22.43 -10.29 -8.68
C ILE A 150 -22.18 -8.90 -9.32
N PHE A 151 -21.43 -8.93 -10.44
CA PHE A 151 -21.38 -8.00 -11.59
C PHE A 151 -21.99 -6.59 -11.45
N PHE A 152 -21.12 -5.57 -11.56
CA PHE A 152 -21.46 -4.25 -12.13
C PHE A 152 -20.42 -3.93 -13.21
N SER A 153 -20.74 -4.17 -14.49
CA SER A 153 -21.32 -3.17 -15.41
C SER A 153 -20.38 -1.98 -15.66
N GLN A 154 -19.74 -1.96 -16.84
CA GLN A 154 -19.10 -0.75 -17.36
C GLN A 154 -20.15 0.36 -17.47
N LYS A 155 -20.08 1.36 -16.59
CA LYS A 155 -20.95 2.52 -16.65
C LYS A 155 -20.23 3.82 -16.30
N PHE A 156 -20.10 4.65 -17.34
CA PHE A 156 -19.89 6.10 -17.31
C PHE A 156 -18.52 6.61 -16.83
N LEU A 157 -17.74 7.03 -17.83
CA LEU A 157 -16.89 8.23 -17.85
C LEU A 157 -17.19 9.19 -16.68
N LYS A 158 -16.34 9.19 -15.65
CA LYS A 158 -16.30 10.23 -14.62
C LYS A 158 -14.87 10.75 -14.46
N LYS A 159 -14.81 12.03 -14.09
CA LYS A 159 -13.70 12.95 -14.33
C LYS A 159 -12.37 12.41 -13.80
N SER A 160 -11.37 12.41 -14.70
CA SER A 160 -9.97 12.17 -14.36
C SER A 160 -9.51 13.11 -13.24
N LEU A 161 -9.02 12.53 -12.13
CA LEU A 161 -8.31 13.23 -11.06
C LEU A 161 -6.90 13.71 -11.50
N VAL A 162 -6.55 13.55 -12.78
CA VAL A 162 -5.17 13.63 -13.30
C VAL A 162 -4.94 14.82 -14.24
N LEU A 163 -5.89 15.75 -14.39
CA LEU A 163 -5.75 16.92 -15.29
C LEU A 163 -5.21 18.22 -14.64
N SER A 164 -4.90 18.22 -13.34
CA SER A 164 -4.40 19.44 -12.65
C SER A 164 -3.05 19.29 -11.92
N ILE A 165 -2.41 18.12 -11.96
CA ILE A 165 -1.16 17.86 -11.19
C ILE A 165 0.06 17.59 -12.11
N ILE A 166 -0.11 17.39 -13.42
CA ILE A 166 1.00 17.04 -14.34
C ILE A 166 0.91 17.73 -15.72
N GLU A 167 0.53 19.02 -15.78
CA GLU A 167 0.68 19.87 -16.99
C GLU A 167 1.21 21.29 -16.68
N HIS A 168 2.26 21.39 -15.86
CA HIS A 168 3.16 22.56 -15.82
C HIS A 168 4.61 22.14 -15.55
#